data_AF-A0A946TJ30-F1
#
_entry.id   AF-A0A946TJ30-F1
#
_cell.length_a   1.000
_cell.length_b   1.000
_cell.length_c   1.000
_cell.angle_alpha   90.00
_cell.angle_beta   90.00
_cell.angle_gamma   90.00
#
_symmetry.space_group_name_H-M   'P 1'
#
loop_
_entity.id
_entity.type
_entity.pdbx_description
1 polymer ?
#
loop_
_entity_poly.entity_id
_entity_poly.type
_entity_poly.pdbx_seq_one_letter_code
_entity_poly.pdbx_strand_id
1 'polypeptide(L)' 'MKIKLKDKKIQLSSSHSHRGVKYADWLKLNDGKSIEIDSIPELIKDEVVEVKTTKPKGQ' A
#
# COMPACT_ATOMS: atom_id res chain seq x y z
N MET A 1 2.58 3.70 9.99
CA MET A 1 2.30 4.60 8.84
C MET A 1 1.23 4.01 7.95
N LYS A 2 0.51 4.83 7.17
CA LYS A 2 -0.56 4.36 6.29
C LYS A 2 -0.08 4.38 4.84
N ILE A 3 -0.30 3.29 4.10
CA ILE A 3 0.14 3.15 2.72
C ILE A 3 -1.01 2.70 1.80
N LYS A 4 -0.90 3.00 0.51
CA LYS A 4 -1.81 2.51 -0.54
C LYS A 4 -1.01 2.25 -1.82
N LEU A 5 -1.58 1.54 -2.79
CA LEU A 5 -0.97 1.42 -4.11
C LEU A 5 -0.86 2.79 -4.78
N LYS A 6 0.26 3.01 -5.49
CA LYS A 6 0.50 4.22 -6.29
C LYS A 6 -0.62 4.46 -7.28
N ASP A 7 -1.03 3.40 -7.95
CA ASP A 7 -2.08 3.41 -8.94
C ASP A 7 -3.10 2.31 -8.65
N LYS A 8 -4.38 2.60 -8.90
CA LYS A 8 -5.45 1.60 -8.73
C LYS A 8 -5.41 0.52 -9.82
N LYS A 9 -4.66 0.75 -10.90
CA LYS A 9 -4.44 -0.22 -11.97
C LYS A 9 -3.29 -1.18 -11.70
N ILE A 10 -2.43 -0.84 -10.74
CA ILE A 10 -1.35 -1.73 -10.31
C ILE A 10 -1.97 -2.80 -9.41
N GLN A 11 -1.60 -4.05 -9.63
CA GLN A 11 -1.90 -5.16 -8.72
C GLN A 11 -0.59 -5.76 -8.25
N LEU A 12 -0.44 -5.91 -6.95
CA LEU A 12 0.70 -6.61 -6.38
C LEU A 12 0.61 -8.07 -6.80
N SER A 13 1.49 -8.48 -7.71
CA SER A 13 1.55 -9.88 -8.15
C SER A 13 1.75 -10.82 -6.96
N SER A 14 0.97 -11.89 -6.93
CA SER A 14 0.96 -12.95 -5.91
C SER A 14 2.15 -13.92 -6.01
N SER A 15 3.04 -13.75 -6.99
CA SER A 15 4.13 -14.70 -7.29
C SER A 15 5.13 -14.91 -6.15
N HIS A 16 5.25 -13.98 -5.21
CA HIS A 16 6.16 -14.07 -4.07
C HIS A 16 5.39 -13.74 -2.79
N SER A 17 5.02 -14.75 -2.00
CA SER A 17 4.60 -14.70 -0.58
C SER A 17 4.07 -13.34 -0.10
N HIS A 18 2.99 -12.85 -0.73
CA HIS A 18 2.32 -11.58 -0.41
C HIS A 18 3.25 -10.36 -0.31
N ARG A 19 4.41 -10.40 -0.96
CA ARG A 19 5.42 -9.34 -1.05
C ARG A 19 5.84 -8.75 0.31
N GLY A 20 5.86 -9.57 1.35
CA GLY A 20 6.28 -9.15 2.70
C GLY A 20 5.22 -8.41 3.51
N VAL A 21 3.96 -8.38 3.07
CA VAL A 21 2.81 -7.96 3.89
C VAL A 21 1.92 -9.15 4.25
N LYS A 22 1.07 -9.00 5.27
CA LYS A 22 0.06 -10.01 5.60
C LYS A 22 -0.93 -10.17 4.45
N TYR A 23 -1.43 -11.37 4.21
CA TYR A 23 -2.40 -11.67 3.15
C TYR A 23 -3.63 -10.75 3.18
N ALA A 24 -4.20 -10.52 4.36
CA ALA A 24 -5.35 -9.64 4.54
C ALA A 24 -5.06 -8.19 4.12
N ASP A 25 -3.83 -7.73 4.33
CA ASP A 25 -3.42 -6.37 3.98
C ASP A 25 -3.01 -6.26 2.51
N TRP A 26 -2.42 -7.31 1.95
CA TRP A 26 -2.21 -7.47 0.50
C TRP A 26 -3.54 -7.41 -0.26
N LEU A 27 -4.57 -8.12 0.22
CA LEU A 27 -5.92 -8.07 -0.35
C LEU A 27 -6.49 -6.66 -0.33
N LYS A 28 -6.40 -5.96 0.81
CA LYS A 28 -6.86 -4.56 0.92
C LYS A 28 -6.13 -3.65 -0.06
N LEU A 29 -4.80 -3.77 -0.18
CA LEU A 29 -4.03 -2.98 -1.15
C LEU A 29 -4.51 -3.23 -2.57
N ASN A 30 -4.68 -4.49 -2.97
CA ASN A 30 -5.17 -4.87 -4.30
C ASN A 30 -6.63 -4.46 -4.57
N ASP A 31 -7.44 -4.33 -3.52
CA ASP A 31 -8.78 -3.77 -3.57
C ASP A 31 -8.79 -2.23 -3.70
N GLY A 32 -7.60 -1.61 -3.75
CA GLY A 32 -7.42 -0.16 -3.81
C GLY A 32 -7.61 0.54 -2.45
N LYS A 33 -7.67 -0.23 -1.35
CA LYS A 33 -7.74 0.30 0.01
C LYS A 33 -6.34 0.58 0.55
N SER A 34 -6.31 1.46 1.54
CA SER A 34 -5.10 1.79 2.29
C SER A 34 -4.98 0.91 3.54
N ILE A 35 -3.77 0.51 3.89
CA ILE A 35 -3.45 -0.29 5.08
C ILE A 35 -2.50 0.47 6.00
N GLU A 36 -2.48 0.09 7.27
CA GLU A 36 -1.54 0.62 8.25
C GLU A 36 -0.46 -0.42 8.53
N ILE A 37 0.80 -0.01 8.40
CA ILE A 37 1.98 -0.87 8.57
C ILE A 37 3.05 -0.10 9.33
N ASP A 38 3.95 -0.82 10.01
CA ASP A 38 5.10 -0.20 10.67
C ASP A 38 6.16 0.26 9.67
N SER A 39 6.52 -0.59 8.70
CA SER A 39 7.56 -0.34 7.69
C SER A 39 7.17 -0.87 6.31
N ILE A 40 7.47 -0.12 5.23
CA ILE A 40 7.18 -0.53 3.85
C ILE A 40 8.15 -1.64 3.44
N PRO A 41 7.66 -2.84 3.06
CA PRO A 41 8.51 -3.88 2.53
C PRO A 41 9.19 -3.44 1.25
N GLU A 42 10.48 -3.74 1.12
CA GLU A 42 11.25 -3.36 -0.07
C GLU A 42 10.70 -3.96 -1.37
N LEU A 43 9.99 -5.08 -1.27
CA LEU A 43 9.35 -5.77 -2.39
C LEU A 43 8.17 -5.01 -3.00
N ILE A 44 7.58 -4.05 -2.26
CA ILE A 44 6.44 -3.25 -2.71
C ILE A 44 6.71 -1.74 -2.66
N LYS A 45 7.87 -1.28 -2.17
CA LYS A 45 8.17 0.15 -1.99
C LYS A 45 8.00 0.98 -3.26
N ASP A 46 8.24 0.37 -4.41
CA ASP A 46 8.04 1.02 -5.71
C ASP A 46 6.59 1.05 -6.18
N GLU A 47 5.73 0.19 -5.64
CA GLU A 47 4.33 0.05 -6.04
C GLU A 47 3.38 0.76 -5.06
N VAL A 48 3.85 1.10 -3.86
CA VAL A 48 3.06 1.77 -2.82
C VAL A 48 3.54 3.20 -2.58
N VAL A 49 2.64 4.01 -2.03
CA VAL A 49 2.92 5.34 -1.50
C VAL A 49 2.35 5.48 -0.11
N GLU A 50 3.05 6.27 0.69
CA GLU A 50 2.57 6.69 1.98
C GLU A 50 1.37 7.63 1.81
N VAL A 51 0.24 7.25 2.40
CA VAL A 51 -0.94 8.11 2.53
C VAL A 51 -0.65 9.07 3.66
N LYS A 52 0.09 10.13 3.35
CA LYS A 52 0.13 11.29 4.23
C LYS A 52 -1.29 11.82 4.27
N THR A 53 -1.93 11.75 5.43
CA THR A 53 -3.11 12.56 5.74
C THR A 53 -2.66 14.01 5.66
N THR A 54 -2.64 14.55 4.45
CA THR A 54 -2.60 15.98 4.25
C THR A 54 -3.89 16.47 4.88
N LYS A 55 -3.81 16.96 6.13
CA LYS A 55 -4.76 17.96 6.61
C LYS A 55 -4.88 18.97 5.46
N PRO A 56 -6.08 19.22 4.91
CA PRO A 56 -6.23 20.25 3.91
C PRO A 56 -5.72 21.54 4.53
N LYS A 57 -4.55 22.00 4.09
CA LYS A 57 -4.10 23.36 4.37
C LYS A 57 -4.97 24.22 3.47
N GLY A 58 -5.79 25.03 4.11
CA GLY A 58 -6.96 25.67 3.52
C GLY A 58 -6.67 26.50 2.27
N GLN A 59 -7.76 26.83 1.60
CA GLN A 59 -7.86 27.92 0.66
C GLN A 59 -9.19 28.62 0.89
#